data_AF-A0A3D3ZJE0-F1
#
_entry.id   AF-A0A3D3ZJE0-F1
#
_cell.length_a   1.000
_cell.length_b   1.000
_cell.length_c   1.000
_cell.angle_alpha   90.00
_cell.angle_beta   90.00
_cell.angle_gamma   90.00
#
_symmetry.space_group_name_H-M   'P 1'
#
loop_
_entity.id
_entity.type
_entity.pdbx_description
1 polymer ?
#
loop_
_entity_poly.entity_id
_entity_poly.type
_entity_poly.pdbx_seq_one_letter_code
_entity_poly.pdbx_strand_id
1 'polypeptide(L)'
;ESYWCDYAKVGCHNISGRFVPLTPPRARANAYLEIRFTNGAGSLAPGANSGDIENRFNKNDWSNYQQANDYSYEGSITTYTVSTRITAYYKGALIWGNEPA
;
A
#
# COMPACT_ATOMS: atom_id res chain seq x y z
N GLU A 1 -4.16 3.02 -14.23
CA GLU A 1 -3.14 2.19 -13.54
C GLU A 1 -3.78 0.85 -13.24
N SER A 2 -2.99 -0.21 -13.32
CA SER A 2 -3.42 -1.57 -13.01
C SER A 2 -2.69 -2.06 -11.77
N TYR A 3 -3.43 -2.70 -10.87
CA TYR A 3 -2.91 -3.28 -9.63
C TYR A 3 -2.96 -4.81 -9.71
N TRP A 4 -1.96 -5.46 -9.12
CA TRP A 4 -1.80 -6.90 -9.06
C TRP A 4 -1.35 -7.31 -7.65
N CYS A 5 -1.99 -8.34 -7.11
CA CYS A 5 -1.46 -9.13 -6.00
C CYS A 5 -0.85 -10.40 -6.59
N ASP A 6 0.44 -10.61 -6.40
CA ASP A 6 1.14 -11.81 -6.88
C ASP A 6 1.04 -12.96 -5.89
N TYR A 7 1.18 -12.60 -4.62
CA TYR A 7 1.10 -13.52 -3.52
C TYR A 7 0.58 -12.79 -2.28
N ALA A 8 -0.28 -13.46 -1.53
CA ALA A 8 -0.63 -13.04 -0.19
C ALA A 8 -0.88 -14.28 0.66
N LYS A 9 -0.33 -14.32 1.87
CA LYS A 9 -0.57 -15.43 2.81
C LYS A 9 -2.06 -15.57 3.16
N VAL A 10 -2.77 -14.44 3.19
CA VAL A 10 -4.24 -14.37 3.38
C VAL A 10 -5.04 -14.59 2.10
N GLY A 11 -4.38 -14.88 0.97
CA GLY A 11 -4.98 -15.09 -0.35
C GLY A 11 -5.22 -13.79 -1.12
N CYS A 12 -4.73 -13.71 -2.36
CA CYS A 12 -4.87 -12.50 -3.19
C CYS A 12 -6.32 -12.13 -3.52
N HIS A 13 -7.24 -13.09 -3.54
CA HIS A 13 -8.68 -12.81 -3.71
C HIS A 13 -9.29 -12.03 -2.52
N ASN A 14 -8.56 -11.96 -1.40
CA ASN A 14 -8.95 -11.17 -0.23
C ASN A 14 -8.25 -9.80 -0.16
N ILE A 15 -7.43 -9.46 -1.15
CA ILE A 15 -6.75 -8.18 -1.26
C ILE A 15 -7.31 -7.41 -2.46
N SER A 16 -7.58 -6.13 -2.28
CA SER A 16 -7.96 -5.23 -3.37
C SER A 16 -7.12 -3.96 -3.31
N GLY A 17 -6.76 -3.45 -4.49
CA GLY A 17 -6.02 -2.20 -4.65
C GLY A 17 -6.86 -1.16 -5.39
N ARG A 18 -6.86 0.08 -4.90
CA ARG A 18 -7.50 1.21 -5.57
C ARG A 18 -6.56 2.42 -5.59
N PHE A 19 -6.37 3.02 -6.76
CA PHE A 19 -5.68 4.31 -6.87
C PHE A 19 -6.64 5.44 -6.53
N VAL A 20 -6.19 6.34 -5.66
CA VAL A 20 -6.97 7.50 -5.21
C VAL A 20 -6.13 8.76 -5.38
N PRO A 21 -6.60 9.76 -6.16
CA PRO A 21 -5.92 11.03 -6.32
C PRO A 21 -6.03 11.87 -5.04
N LEU A 22 -4.95 12.59 -4.71
CA LEU A 22 -4.94 13.59 -3.63
C LEU A 22 -5.31 14.95 -4.19
N THR A 23 -6.32 15.59 -3.60
CA THR A 23 -6.77 16.94 -3.97
C THR A 23 -6.84 17.83 -2.73
N PRO A 24 -5.96 18.83 -2.57
CA PRO A 24 -4.82 19.15 -3.45
C PRO A 24 -3.70 18.11 -3.34
N PRO A 25 -2.79 18.00 -4.33
CA PRO A 25 -1.59 17.18 -4.20
C PRO A 25 -0.71 17.67 -3.04
N ARG A 26 0.12 16.78 -2.54
CA ARG A 26 1.05 16.97 -1.41
C ARG A 26 2.48 16.84 -1.90
N ALA A 27 3.44 17.26 -1.08
CA ALA A 27 4.85 17.11 -1.46
C ALA A 27 5.16 15.62 -1.69
N ARG A 28 5.64 15.28 -2.89
CA ARG A 28 5.98 13.90 -3.28
C ARG A 28 4.79 12.91 -3.27
N ALA A 29 3.55 13.41 -3.30
CA ALA A 29 2.36 12.56 -3.38
C ALA A 29 1.20 13.29 -4.08
N ASN A 30 0.84 12.83 -5.28
CA ASN A 30 -0.36 13.28 -5.99
C ASN A 30 -1.49 12.24 -6.00
N ALA A 31 -1.19 11.00 -5.60
CA ALA A 31 -2.11 9.89 -5.46
C ALA A 31 -1.56 8.88 -4.45
N TYR A 32 -2.39 7.95 -4.01
CA TYR A 32 -1.98 6.78 -3.24
C TYR A 32 -2.64 5.51 -3.78
N LEU A 33 -1.96 4.37 -3.61
CA LEU A 33 -2.56 3.05 -3.77
C LEU A 33 -3.11 2.61 -2.40
N GLU A 34 -4.42 2.47 -2.34
CA GLU A 34 -5.13 1.97 -1.17
C GLU A 34 -5.26 0.44 -1.25
N ILE A 35 -4.64 -0.27 -0.30
CA ILE A 35 -4.79 -1.71 -0.15
C ILE A 35 -5.87 -2.00 0.90
N ARG A 36 -6.88 -2.79 0.54
CA ARG A 36 -7.98 -3.20 1.43
C ARG A 36 -8.09 -4.72 1.52
N PHE A 37 -8.48 -5.18 2.69
CA PHE A 37 -8.78 -6.58 2.98
C PHE A 37 -10.30 -6.81 2.90
N THR A 38 -10.71 -7.90 2.26
CA THR A 38 -12.12 -8.36 2.34
C THR A 38 -12.35 -9.09 3.67
N ASN A 39 -13.61 -9.37 4.00
CA ASN A 39 -13.93 -10.22 5.16
C ASN A 39 -13.31 -11.62 5.07
N GLY A 40 -13.03 -12.12 3.87
CA GLY A 40 -12.41 -13.43 3.65
C GLY A 40 -10.96 -13.52 4.12
N ALA A 41 -10.27 -12.39 4.31
CA ALA A 41 -8.93 -12.36 4.90
C ALA A 41 -8.92 -12.74 6.40
N GLY A 42 -10.09 -12.79 7.05
CA GLY A 42 -10.25 -13.19 8.44
C GLY A 42 -9.87 -12.10 9.44
N SER A 43 -9.50 -12.52 10.65
CA SER A 43 -9.14 -11.65 11.77
C SER A 43 -7.67 -11.80 12.14
N LEU A 44 -7.03 -10.70 12.55
CA LEU A 44 -5.67 -10.71 13.05
C LEU A 44 -5.67 -10.79 14.58
N ALA A 45 -5.08 -11.85 15.14
CA ALA A 45 -4.94 -12.02 16.59
C ALA A 45 -3.90 -11.05 17.17
N PRO A 46 -3.98 -10.70 18.47
CA PRO A 46 -2.94 -9.90 19.12
C PRO A 46 -1.55 -10.52 18.95
N GLY A 47 -0.58 -9.71 18.51
CA GLY A 47 0.79 -10.14 18.25
C GLY A 47 1.03 -10.92 16.95
N ALA A 48 -0.02 -11.23 16.18
CA ALA A 48 0.11 -11.86 14.87
C ALA A 48 0.41 -10.83 13.76
N ASN A 49 0.77 -11.33 12.57
CA ASN A 49 0.88 -10.55 11.33
C ASN A 49 0.11 -11.24 10.19
N SER A 50 -0.12 -10.52 9.09
CA SER A 50 -0.82 -11.03 7.91
C SER A 50 -0.04 -12.09 7.13
N GLY A 51 1.24 -12.30 7.45
CA GLY A 51 2.22 -12.86 6.53
C GLY A 51 2.46 -11.93 5.34
N ASP A 52 3.11 -12.47 4.31
CA ASP A 52 3.50 -11.70 3.14
C ASP A 52 2.31 -11.25 2.31
N ILE A 53 2.45 -10.06 1.73
CA ILE A 53 1.54 -9.48 0.73
C ILE A 53 2.41 -8.81 -0.34
N GLU A 54 2.62 -9.52 -1.43
CA GLU A 54 3.42 -9.10 -2.57
C GLU A 54 2.53 -8.43 -3.60
N ASN A 55 2.73 -7.13 -3.78
CA ASN A 55 1.92 -6.26 -4.61
C ASN A 55 2.76 -5.65 -5.72
N ARG A 56 2.15 -5.48 -6.89
CA ARG A 56 2.73 -4.70 -7.99
C ARG A 56 1.67 -3.81 -8.61
N PHE A 57 2.12 -2.74 -9.24
CA PHE A 57 1.27 -1.93 -10.11
C PHE A 57 2.07 -1.33 -11.24
N ASN A 58 1.36 -0.96 -12.31
CA ASN A 58 1.94 -0.33 -13.48
C ASN A 58 0.95 0.65 -14.11
N LYS A 59 1.46 1.62 -14.87
CA LYS A 59 0.62 2.39 -15.79
C LYS A 59 0.11 1.46 -16.90
N ASN A 60 -1.08 1.74 -17.41
CA ASN A 60 -1.73 0.88 -18.41
C ASN A 60 -0.91 0.82 -19.71
N ASP A 61 -0.16 1.87 -20.01
CA ASP A 61 0.73 2.00 -21.16
C ASP A 61 2.17 1.53 -20.87
N TRP A 62 2.44 1.00 -19.67
CA TRP A 62 3.77 0.59 -19.20
C TRP A 62 4.83 1.71 -19.22
N SER A 63 4.43 2.97 -19.29
CA SER A 63 5.38 4.08 -19.16
C SER A 63 5.98 4.13 -17.75
N ASN A 64 7.20 4.66 -17.64
CA ASN A 64 7.96 4.63 -16.40
C ASN A 64 7.34 5.49 -15.29
N TYR A 65 7.56 5.06 -14.04
CA TYR A 65 7.47 5.91 -12.84
C TYR A 65 8.85 6.45 -12.46
N GLN A 66 8.88 7.52 -11.66
CA GLN A 66 10.11 8.04 -11.06
C GLN A 66 10.07 7.87 -9.54
N GLN A 67 10.31 6.66 -9.04
CA GLN A 67 10.06 6.31 -7.63
C GLN A 67 10.81 7.19 -6.60
N ALA A 68 11.94 7.79 -6.97
CA ALA A 68 12.66 8.72 -6.11
C ALA A 68 11.83 9.94 -5.67
N ASN A 69 10.75 10.27 -6.39
CA ASN A 69 9.83 11.35 -6.03
C ASN A 69 8.57 10.88 -5.29
N ASP A 70 8.44 9.59 -4.97
CA ASP A 70 7.29 9.05 -4.24
C ASP A 70 7.51 9.19 -2.73
N TYR A 71 6.47 9.60 -1.99
CA TYR A 71 6.52 9.77 -0.53
C TYR A 71 6.81 8.45 0.19
N SER A 72 6.11 7.38 -0.19
CA SER A 72 6.18 6.08 0.48
C SER A 72 7.36 5.21 0.03
N TYR A 73 8.15 5.64 -0.96
CA TYR A 73 9.26 4.86 -1.51
C TYR A 73 10.53 4.97 -0.66
N GLU A 74 11.14 3.83 -0.37
CA GLU A 74 12.43 3.68 0.32
C GLU A 74 13.27 2.63 -0.42
N GLY A 75 13.99 3.04 -1.47
CA GLY A 75 14.64 2.11 -2.41
C GLY A 75 15.77 1.24 -1.85
N SER A 76 16.32 1.59 -0.68
CA SER A 76 17.34 0.76 0.00
C SER A 76 16.75 -0.37 0.84
N ILE A 77 15.44 -0.35 1.09
CA ILE A 77 14.75 -1.35 1.91
C ILE A 77 14.30 -2.50 1.01
N THR A 78 14.96 -3.65 1.16
CA THR A 78 14.68 -4.88 0.39
C THR A 78 14.16 -6.04 1.24
N THR A 79 14.06 -5.83 2.55
CA THR A 79 13.49 -6.76 3.52
C THR A 79 12.47 -6.04 4.40
N TYR A 80 11.54 -6.77 5.01
CA TYR A 80 10.53 -6.16 5.89
C TYR A 80 11.18 -5.28 6.95
N THR A 81 10.89 -3.98 6.83
CA THR A 81 11.36 -2.95 7.75
C THR A 81 10.18 -2.05 8.08
N VAL A 82 10.15 -1.59 9.32
CA VAL A 82 9.14 -0.64 9.80
C VAL A 82 9.23 0.65 8.99
N SER A 83 8.17 0.99 8.24
CA SER A 83 8.06 2.27 7.52
C SER A 83 6.96 3.13 8.13
N THR A 84 7.29 4.37 8.48
CA THR A 84 6.30 5.37 8.91
C THR A 84 5.74 6.19 7.75
N ARG A 85 6.15 5.92 6.50
CA ARG A 85 5.66 6.60 5.28
C ARG A 85 4.60 5.80 4.52
N ILE A 86 4.30 4.59 4.98
CA ILE A 86 3.16 3.78 4.54
C ILE A 86 2.16 3.80 5.68
N THR A 87 0.98 4.38 5.44
CA THR A 87 -0.05 4.55 6.48
C THR A 87 -0.96 3.34 6.57
N ALA A 88 -1.49 3.07 7.77
CA ALA A 88 -2.53 2.07 7.98
C ALA A 88 -3.72 2.67 8.69
N TYR A 89 -4.92 2.26 8.28
CA TYR A 89 -6.18 2.74 8.83
C TYR A 89 -7.02 1.56 9.32
N TYR A 90 -7.66 1.74 10.47
CA TYR A 90 -8.64 0.80 11.00
C TYR A 90 -9.96 1.54 11.22
N LYS A 91 -11.03 1.06 10.59
CA LYS A 91 -12.36 1.71 10.59
C LYS A 91 -12.29 3.20 10.19
N GLY A 92 -11.41 3.54 9.25
CA GLY A 92 -11.22 4.89 8.75
C GLY A 92 -10.34 5.80 9.61
N ALA A 93 -9.92 5.36 10.81
CA ALA A 93 -8.98 6.10 11.64
C ALA A 93 -7.54 5.70 11.34
N LEU A 94 -6.64 6.67 11.22
CA LEU A 94 -5.19 6.45 11.10
C LEU A 94 -4.68 5.78 12.38
N ILE A 95 -4.04 4.62 12.25
CA ILE A 95 -3.45 3.87 13.38
C ILE A 95 -1.94 3.68 13.27
N TRP A 96 -1.35 3.99 12.11
CA TRP A 96 0.07 3.85 11.87
C TRP A 96 0.56 4.77 10.76
N GLY A 97 1.79 5.29 10.91
CA GLY A 97 2.48 6.10 9.91
C GLY A 97 2.08 7.57 9.93
N ASN A 98 2.65 8.32 9.00
CA ASN A 98 2.40 9.74 8.78
C ASN A 98 1.87 9.92 7.36
N GLU A 99 0.81 10.71 7.22
CA GLU A 99 0.32 11.14 5.91
C GLU A 99 1.28 12.18 5.30
N PRO A 100 1.37 12.28 3.96
CA PRO A 100 2.13 13.32 3.31
C PRO A 100 1.56 14.72 3.60
N ALA A 101 2.45 15.68 3.88
CA ALA A 101 2.13 17.07 4.18
C ALA A 101 2.05 17.98 2.93
#